data_AF-A0A1X3IZB8-F1
#
_entry.id   AF-A0A1X3IZB8-F1
#
_cell.length_a   1.000
_cell.length_b   1.000
_cell.length_c   1.000
_cell.angle_alpha   90.00
_cell.angle_beta   90.00
_cell.angle_gamma   90.00
#
_symmetry.space_group_name_H-M   'P 1'
#
loop_
_entity.id
_entity.type
_entity.pdbx_description
1 polymer ?
#
loop_
_entity_poly.entity_id
_entity_poly.type
_entity_poly.pdbx_seq_one_letter_code
_entity_poly.pdbx_strand_id
1 'polypeptide(L)'
;MTTFTREQLIAHAEETIEAQRLCIPGTIDHDIIRTYKMDIAVLEIALASLAAEPAGKLHEYKPVGHQRLVDELTMLVKQLT
;
A
#
# COMPACT_ATOMS: atom_id res chain seq x y z
N MET A 1 18.85 3.02 5.15
CA MET A 1 17.55 2.54 4.64
C MET A 1 17.80 1.19 4.00
N THR A 2 17.17 0.14 4.49
CA THR A 2 17.16 -1.17 3.84
C THR A 2 16.12 -1.14 2.71
N THR A 3 16.55 -1.47 1.49
CA THR A 3 15.67 -1.62 0.32
C THR A 3 15.51 -3.10 0.04
N PHE A 4 14.28 -3.59 0.06
CA PHE A 4 13.96 -4.97 -0.30
C PHE A 4 13.69 -5.07 -1.81
N THR A 5 14.14 -6.16 -2.44
CA THR A 5 13.79 -6.42 -3.84
C THR A 5 12.36 -6.93 -3.95
N ARG A 6 11.79 -6.84 -5.15
CA ARG A 6 10.45 -7.37 -5.43
C ARG A 6 10.35 -8.85 -5.08
N GLU A 7 11.37 -9.63 -5.45
CA GLU A 7 11.44 -11.07 -5.21
C GLU A 7 11.52 -11.39 -3.71
N GLN A 8 12.26 -10.58 -2.94
CA GLN A 8 12.31 -10.72 -1.47
C GLN A 8 10.95 -10.49 -0.83
N LEU A 9 10.18 -9.51 -1.33
CA LEU A 9 8.82 -9.24 -0.85
C LEU A 9 7.84 -10.37 -1.22
N ILE A 10 7.94 -10.92 -2.44
CA ILE A 10 7.12 -12.05 -2.89
C ILE A 10 7.41 -13.28 -2.03
N ALA A 11 8.68 -13.68 -1.93
CA ALA A 11 9.08 -14.87 -1.19
C ALA A 11 8.64 -14.80 0.28
N HIS A 12 8.79 -13.63 0.92
CA HIS A 12 8.35 -13.43 2.29
C HIS A 12 6.82 -13.55 2.45
N ALA A 13 6.04 -12.97 1.53
CA ALA A 13 4.58 -13.06 1.58
C ALA A 13 4.09 -14.50 1.36
N GLU A 14 4.65 -15.21 0.38
CA GLU A 14 4.32 -16.61 0.12
C GLU A 14 4.65 -17.52 1.32
N GLU A 15 5.85 -17.39 1.88
CA GLU A 15 6.27 -18.14 3.07
C GLU A 15 5.34 -17.88 4.26
N THR A 16 4.96 -16.61 4.47
CA THR A 16 4.09 -16.21 5.59
C THR A 16 2.67 -16.77 5.41
N ILE A 17 2.11 -16.73 4.20
CA ILE A 17 0.80 -17.31 3.90
C ILE A 17 0.82 -18.82 4.19
N GLU A 18 1.81 -19.53 3.70
CA GLU A 18 1.90 -20.99 3.88
C GLU A 18 2.10 -21.37 5.35
N ALA A 19 2.94 -20.62 6.09
CA ALA A 19 3.11 -20.83 7.52
C ALA A 19 1.79 -20.62 8.30
N GLN A 20 1.06 -19.54 8.02
CA GLN A 20 -0.22 -19.27 8.67
C GLN A 20 -1.28 -20.33 8.32
N ARG A 21 -1.34 -20.79 7.06
CA ARG A 21 -2.22 -21.88 6.63
C ARG A 21 -1.93 -23.18 7.37
N LEU A 22 -0.66 -23.49 7.63
CA LEU A 22 -0.26 -24.67 8.41
C LEU A 22 -0.67 -24.57 9.89
N CYS A 23 -0.69 -23.37 10.46
CA CYS A 23 -1.04 -23.14 11.86
C CYS A 23 -2.57 -23.18 12.14
N ILE A 24 -3.40 -22.79 11.16
CA ILE A 24 -4.86 -22.69 11.36
C ILE A 24 -5.50 -24.01 11.84
N PRO A 25 -5.24 -25.20 11.25
CA PRO A 25 -5.84 -26.45 11.69
C PRO A 25 -5.52 -26.84 13.14
N GLY A 26 -4.37 -26.41 13.67
CA GLY A 26 -3.94 -26.68 15.04
C GLY A 26 -4.39 -25.64 16.06
N THR A 27 -5.02 -24.55 15.61
CA THR A 27 -5.42 -23.42 16.46
C THR A 27 -6.89 -23.59 16.89
N ILE A 28 -7.16 -23.49 18.19
CA ILE A 28 -8.52 -23.56 18.76
C ILE A 28 -9.11 -22.16 19.00
N ASP A 29 -8.24 -21.17 19.19
CA ASP A 29 -8.64 -19.79 19.43
C ASP A 29 -9.16 -19.14 18.14
N HIS A 30 -10.45 -18.77 18.16
CA HIS A 30 -11.13 -18.19 17.02
C HIS A 30 -10.63 -16.79 16.63
N ASP A 31 -10.16 -15.99 17.59
CA ASP A 31 -9.61 -14.66 17.30
C ASP A 31 -8.24 -14.75 16.63
N ILE A 32 -7.44 -15.76 17.02
CA ILE A 32 -6.17 -16.05 16.35
C ILE A 32 -6.44 -16.55 14.92
N ILE A 33 -7.40 -17.45 14.71
CA ILE A 33 -7.78 -17.92 13.36
C ILE A 33 -8.26 -16.75 12.49
N ARG A 34 -9.07 -15.84 13.05
CA ARG A 34 -9.55 -14.64 12.35
C ARG A 34 -8.39 -13.74 11.93
N THR A 35 -7.41 -13.56 12.80
CA THR A 35 -6.21 -12.76 12.53
C THR A 35 -5.42 -13.37 11.37
N TYR A 36 -5.12 -14.67 11.41
CA TYR A 36 -4.44 -15.34 10.30
C TYR A 36 -5.18 -15.22 8.98
N LYS A 37 -6.50 -15.37 8.96
CA LYS A 37 -7.29 -15.20 7.73
C LYS A 37 -7.21 -13.79 7.16
N MET A 38 -7.21 -12.78 8.03
CA MET A 38 -7.12 -11.39 7.61
C MET A 38 -5.72 -11.05 7.09
N ASP A 39 -4.67 -11.53 7.76
CA ASP A 39 -3.28 -11.38 7.32
C ASP A 39 -3.05 -12.04 5.95
N ILE A 40 -3.52 -13.28 5.77
CA ILE A 40 -3.46 -13.99 4.47
C ILE A 40 -4.13 -13.15 3.38
N ALA A 41 -5.34 -12.63 3.64
CA ALA A 41 -6.06 -11.84 2.64
C ALA A 41 -5.30 -10.55 2.25
N VAL A 42 -4.68 -9.87 3.22
CA VAL A 42 -3.87 -8.68 2.96
C VAL A 42 -2.62 -9.04 2.14
N LEU A 43 -1.95 -10.15 2.46
CA LEU A 43 -0.77 -10.62 1.73
C LEU A 43 -1.11 -11.05 0.30
N GLU A 44 -2.24 -11.73 0.09
CA GLU A 44 -2.74 -12.09 -1.25
C GLU A 44 -3.02 -10.85 -2.10
N ILE A 45 -3.62 -9.80 -1.52
CA ILE A 45 -3.82 -8.51 -2.19
C ILE A 45 -2.48 -7.84 -2.51
N ALA A 46 -1.51 -7.88 -1.58
CA ALA A 46 -0.18 -7.30 -1.80
C ALA A 46 0.56 -8.00 -2.94
N LEU A 47 0.52 -9.33 -2.98
CA LEU A 47 1.08 -10.13 -4.08
C LEU A 47 0.43 -9.79 -5.42
N ALA A 48 -0.90 -9.74 -5.47
CA ALA A 48 -1.63 -9.35 -6.67
C ALA A 48 -1.28 -7.92 -7.13
N SER A 49 -1.13 -6.99 -6.18
CA SER A 49 -0.76 -5.60 -6.46
C SER A 49 0.67 -5.48 -6.99
N LEU A 50 1.59 -6.31 -6.49
CA LEU A 50 2.97 -6.34 -6.95
C LEU A 50 3.13 -6.99 -8.33
N ALA A 51 2.20 -7.90 -8.69
CA ALA A 51 2.10 -8.53 -10.00
C ALA A 51 1.39 -7.67 -11.05
N ALA A 52 0.57 -6.70 -10.62
CA ALA A 52 -0.14 -5.82 -11.52
C ALA A 52 0.83 -4.89 -12.27
N GLU A 53 0.68 -4.80 -13.59
CA GLU A 53 1.20 -3.67 -14.36
C GLU A 53 0.58 -2.39 -13.80
N PRO A 54 1.34 -1.29 -13.65
CA PRO A 54 0.78 -0.03 -13.20
C PRO A 54 -0.39 0.35 -14.12
N ALA A 55 -1.58 0.45 -13.53
CA ALA A 55 -2.81 0.73 -14.25
C ALA A 55 -2.78 2.16 -14.83
N GLY A 56 -2.26 2.28 -16.06
CA GLY A 56 -2.18 3.52 -16.81
C GLY A 56 -1.20 4.54 -16.21
N LYS A 57 -0.91 5.60 -16.98
CA LYS A 57 -0.31 6.82 -16.43
C LYS A 57 -1.23 7.28 -15.29
N LEU A 58 -0.86 7.00 -14.04
CA LEU A 58 -1.34 7.77 -12.90
C LEU A 58 -1.23 9.21 -13.36
N HIS A 59 -2.38 9.90 -13.45
CA HIS A 59 -2.50 11.22 -14.05
C HIS A 59 -1.24 11.98 -13.71
N GLU A 60 -0.38 12.25 -14.71
CA GLU A 60 0.87 12.96 -14.48
C GLU A 60 0.47 14.14 -13.61
N TYR A 61 0.94 14.16 -12.37
CA TYR A 61 0.74 15.32 -11.52
C TYR A 61 1.47 16.42 -12.28
N LYS A 62 0.72 17.14 -13.11
CA LYS A 62 1.16 18.38 -13.70
C LYS A 62 1.08 19.32 -12.52
N PRO A 63 2.21 19.73 -11.91
CA PRO A 63 2.16 20.81 -10.96
C PRO A 63 1.58 21.98 -11.73
N VAL A 64 0.30 22.29 -11.50
CA VAL A 64 -0.23 23.60 -11.86
C VAL A 64 0.69 24.54 -11.12
N GLY A 65 1.51 25.28 -11.88
CA GLY A 65 2.75 25.87 -11.39
C GLY A 65 2.53 26.49 -10.02
N HIS A 66 3.17 25.93 -9.00
CA HIS A 66 3.00 26.32 -7.60
C HIS A 66 3.04 27.85 -7.43
N GLN A 67 3.85 28.51 -8.24
CA GLN A 67 3.95 29.96 -8.30
C GLN A 67 2.61 30.65 -8.56
N ARG A 68 1.80 30.17 -9.50
CA ARG A 68 0.50 30.78 -9.84
C ARG A 68 -0.50 30.66 -8.68
N LEU A 69 -0.54 29.51 -8.00
CA LEU A 69 -1.38 29.31 -6.82
C LEU A 69 -0.93 30.19 -5.65
N VAL A 70 0.38 30.32 -5.45
CA VAL A 70 0.97 31.21 -4.45
C VAL A 70 0.66 32.68 -4.76
N ASP A 71 0.73 33.10 -6.02
CA ASP A 71 0.44 34.46 -6.46
C ASP A 71 -1.06 34.79 -6.30
N GLU A 72 -1.95 33.86 -6.67
CA GLU A 72 -3.41 33.99 -6.48
C GLU A 72 -3.78 34.10 -4.99
N LEU A 73 -3.19 33.25 -4.14
CA LEU A 73 -3.38 33.31 -2.68
C LEU A 73 -2.82 34.61 -2.08
N THR A 74 -1.67 35.06 -2.55
CA THR A 74 -1.03 36.29 -2.07
C THR A 74 -1.87 37.52 -2.42
N MET A 75 -2.51 37.55 -3.59
CA MET A 75 -3.45 38.61 -3.95
C MET A 75 -4.69 38.61 -3.06
N LEU A 76 -5.28 37.44 -2.80
CA LEU A 76 -6.46 37.34 -1.94
C LEU A 76 -6.17 37.81 -0.52
N VAL A 77 -5.02 37.46 0.05
CA VAL A 77 -4.62 37.90 1.39
C VAL A 77 -4.45 39.42 1.45
N LYS A 78 -3.86 40.05 0.43
CA LYS A 78 -3.71 41.51 0.37
C LYS A 78 -5.04 42.28 0.27
N GLN A 79 -6.10 41.65 -0.21
CA GLN A 79 -7.43 42.26 -0.27
C GLN A 79 -8.18 42.19 1.06
N LEU A 80 -7.70 41.37 2.01
CA LEU A 80 -8.32 41.16 3.32
C LEU A 80 -7.69 42.00 4.45
N THR A 81 -6.63 42.76 4.15
CA THR A 81 -5.93 43.69 5.06
C THR A 81 -5.97 45.10 4.50
#